data_AF-A0A6L7YBG2-F1
#
_entry.id   AF-A0A6L7YBG2-F1
#
_cell.length_a   1.000
_cell.length_b   1.000
_cell.length_c   1.000
_cell.angle_alpha   90.00
_cell.angle_beta   90.00
_cell.angle_gamma   90.00
#
_symmetry.space_group_name_H-M   'P 1'
#
loop_
_entity.id
_entity.type
_entity.pdbx_description
1 polymer ?
#
loop_
_entity_poly.entity_id
_entity_poly.type
_entity_poly.pdbx_seq_one_letter_code
_entity_poly.pdbx_strand_id
1 'polypeptide(L)' 'MADDLQHDILIVGGGGAGLRAVIAAAEAHPDLDIAMVSKVYPMRSHT' A
#
# COMPACT_ATOMS: atom_id res chain seq x y z
N MET A 1 -16.25 1.94 17.30
CA MET A 1 -15.39 3.10 16.96
C MET A 1 -14.36 2.56 15.99
N ALA A 2 -13.99 3.31 14.94
CA ALA A 2 -12.93 2.83 14.07
C ALA A 2 -11.61 2.89 14.84
N ASP A 3 -10.86 1.79 14.87
CA ASP A 3 -9.51 1.79 15.44
C ASP A 3 -8.61 2.68 14.58
N ASP A 4 -7.74 3.47 15.23
CA ASP A 4 -6.76 4.30 14.52
C ASP A 4 -5.65 3.40 13.96
N LEU A 5 -5.41 3.48 12.66
CA LEU A 5 -4.34 2.74 11.97
C LEU A 5 -3.22 3.71 11.63
N GLN A 6 -2.08 3.55 12.28
CA GLN A 6 -0.88 4.36 12.06
C GLN A 6 0.16 3.53 11.32
N HIS A 7 0.67 4.08 10.23
CA HIS A 7 1.71 3.49 9.39
C HIS A 7 2.68 4.61 8.98
N ASP A 8 3.95 4.29 8.78
CA ASP A 8 4.94 5.26 8.30
C ASP A 8 4.61 5.73 6.89
N ILE A 9 4.08 4.80 6.07
CA ILE A 9 3.65 5.06 4.70
C ILE A 9 2.30 4.40 4.45
N LEU A 10 1.34 5.18 3.94
CA LEU A 10 0.06 4.67 3.44
C LEU A 10 -0.06 4.91 1.93
N ILE A 11 -0.25 3.84 1.16
CA ILE A 11 -0.43 3.88 -0.29
C ILE A 11 -1.91 3.60 -0.62
N VAL A 12 -2.54 4.49 -1.38
CA VAL A 12 -3.95 4.38 -1.78
C VAL A 12 -4.07 3.97 -3.25
N GLY A 13 -4.51 2.74 -3.48
CA GLY A 13 -4.75 2.13 -4.79
C GLY A 13 -3.86 0.92 -5.06
N GLY A 14 -4.48 -0.24 -5.33
CA GLY A 14 -3.80 -1.50 -5.66
C GLY A 14 -3.54 -1.70 -7.16
N GLY A 15 -3.30 -0.64 -7.91
CA GLY A 15 -2.87 -0.70 -9.32
C GLY A 15 -1.41 -1.09 -9.46
N GLY A 16 -0.93 -1.28 -10.70
CA GLY A 16 0.48 -1.60 -10.96
C GLY A 16 1.47 -0.60 -10.34
N ALA A 17 1.15 0.70 -10.38
CA ALA A 17 1.96 1.74 -9.74
C ALA A 17 1.96 1.62 -8.20
N GLY A 18 0.80 1.37 -7.59
CA GLY A 18 0.69 1.23 -6.13
C GLY A 18 1.41 -0.01 -5.62
N LEU A 19 1.24 -1.15 -6.29
CA LEU A 19 1.97 -2.38 -5.98
C LEU A 19 3.48 -2.19 -6.15
N ARG A 20 3.93 -1.56 -7.24
CA ARG A 20 5.36 -1.29 -7.44
C ARG A 20 5.93 -0.39 -6.35
N ALA A 21 5.19 0.64 -5.93
CA ALA A 21 5.58 1.55 -4.88
C ALA A 21 5.72 0.85 -3.52
N VAL A 22 4.75 0.01 -3.13
CA VAL A 22 4.81 -0.80 -1.90
C VAL A 22 6.05 -1.68 -1.90
N ILE A 23 6.29 -2.42 -2.99
CA ILE A 23 7.44 -3.31 -3.10
C ILE A 23 8.74 -2.51 -3.02
N ALA A 24 8.85 -1.39 -3.74
CA ALA A 24 10.06 -0.55 -3.72
C ALA A 24 10.35 0.01 -2.33
N ALA A 25 9.32 0.48 -1.63
CA ALA A 25 9.46 1.05 -0.29
C ALA A 25 9.87 -0.02 0.72
N ALA A 26 9.26 -1.21 0.69
CA ALA A 26 9.61 -2.32 1.57
C ALA A 26 11.02 -2.87 1.28
N GLU A 27 11.46 -2.89 0.02
CA GLU A 27 12.82 -3.27 -0.36
C GLU A 27 13.87 -2.25 0.10
N ALA A 28 13.58 -0.96 -0.05
CA ALA A 28 14.51 0.11 0.30
C ALA A 28 14.64 0.32 1.82
N HIS A 29 13.53 0.12 2.54
CA HIS A 29 13.45 0.32 3.98
C HIS A 29 12.63 -0.79 4.64
N PRO A 30 13.24 -1.95 4.93
CA PRO A 30 12.56 -3.11 5.53
C PRO A 30 11.97 -2.86 6.91
N ASP A 31 12.42 -1.79 7.57
CA ASP A 31 12.08 -1.46 8.95
C ASP A 31 10.80 -0.60 9.05
N LEU A 32 10.31 -0.06 7.92
CA LEU A 32 9.12 0.79 7.89
C LEU A 32 7.83 -0.03 7.90
N ASP A 33 6.83 0.46 8.63
CA ASP A 33 5.47 -0.05 8.55
C ASP A 33 4.75 0.59 7.35
N ILE A 34 4.45 -0.23 6.34
CA ILE A 34 3.90 0.21 5.06
C ILE A 34 2.56 -0.50 4.85
N ALA A 35 1.50 0.30 4.69
CA ALA A 35 0.17 -0.20 4.36
C ALA A 35 -0.24 0.21 2.93
N MET A 36 -1.01 -0.67 2.29
CA MET A 36 -1.70 -0.38 1.04
C MET A 36 -3.18 -0.66 1.19
N VAL A 37 -4.00 0.32 0.81
CA VAL A 37 -5.45 0.18 0.75
C VAL A 37 -5.92 0.26 -0.69
N SER A 38 -6.89 -0.58 -1.04
CA SER A 38 -7.51 -0.54 -2.37
C SER A 38 -9.01 -0.76 -2.25
N LYS A 39 -9.79 0.02 -3.01
CA LYS A 39 -11.25 -0.13 -3.10
C LYS A 39 -11.64 -1.49 -3.69
N VAL A 40 -10.84 -1.97 -4.64
CA VAL A 40 -11.07 -3.22 -5.36
C VAL A 40 -9.89 -4.16 -5.13
N TYR A 41 -10.10 -5.45 -5.35
CA TYR A 41 -9.01 -6.41 -5.34
C TYR A 41 -7.90 -5.98 -6.34
N PRO A 42 -6.60 -6.00 -5.97
CA PRO A 42 -5.53 -5.44 -6.80
C PRO A 42 -5.54 -5.91 -8.26
N MET A 43 -5.90 -7.16 -8.53
CA MET A 43 -6.00 -7.70 -9.91
C MET A 43 -7.20 -7.16 -10.72
N ARG A 44 -7.97 -6.21 -10.18
CA ARG A 44 -9.13 -5.55 -10.81
C ARG A 44 -8.99 -4.02 -10.84
N SER A 45 -7.79 -3.50 -10.64
CA SER A 45 -7.50 -2.06 -10.49
C SER A 45 -7.58 -1.24 -11.79
N HIS A 46 -7.83 -1.85 -12.94
CA HIS A 46 -7.89 -1.18 -14.26
C HIS A 46 -6.59 -0.42 -14.63
N THR A 47 -5.50 -0.65 -13.89
CA THR A 47 -4.19 -0.01 -14.05
C THR A 47 -3.10 -1.01 -13.75
#